data_AF-A0A9X6B3R7-F1
#
_entry.id   AF-A0A9X6B3R7-F1
#
_cell.length_a   1.000
_cell.length_b   1.000
_cell.length_c   1.000
_cell.angle_alpha   90.00
_cell.angle_beta   90.00
_cell.angle_gamma   90.00
#
_symmetry.space_group_name_H-M   'P 1'
#
loop_
_entity.id
_entity.type
_entity.pdbx_description
1 polymer ?
#
loop_
_entity_poly.entity_id
_entity_poly.type
_entity_poly.pdbx_seq_one_letter_code
_entity_poly.pdbx_strand_id
1 'polypeptide(L)'
;MEITNGAAITKSKKAKIIIYSKPGNGKTTVAGLLPGKTLVLDIDGTSQVLEGYENVDVAKIDGENPHDSILQFYALAKVNIAKYDNIFVDNLTHYQKLWLLKKGENTKSGMPELKDYALLDNHLLKVVETFNSLD
;
A
#
# COMPACT_ATOMS: atom_id res chain seq x y z
N MET A 1 0.37 24.70 14.75
CA MET A 1 -1.00 24.29 15.11
C MET A 1 -1.93 25.37 14.60
N GLU A 2 -2.92 25.00 13.80
CA GLU A 2 -3.92 25.92 13.24
C GLU A 2 -5.28 25.57 13.85
N ILE A 3 -6.07 26.58 14.23
CA ILE A 3 -7.41 26.39 14.81
C ILE A 3 -8.43 26.68 13.71
N THR A 4 -9.21 25.67 13.34
CA THR A 4 -10.30 25.79 12.35
C THR A 4 -11.64 25.55 13.03
N ASN A 5 -12.63 26.39 12.76
CA ASN A 5 -14.00 26.17 13.23
C ASN A 5 -14.61 24.95 12.53
N GLY A 6 -15.29 24.08 13.28
CA GLY A 6 -15.91 22.86 12.72
C GLY A 6 -16.87 23.10 11.55
N ALA A 7 -17.58 24.25 11.52
CA ALA A 7 -18.48 24.61 10.43
C ALA A 7 -17.75 24.95 9.11
N ALA A 8 -16.46 25.26 9.17
CA ALA A 8 -15.62 25.50 8.00
C ALA A 8 -14.94 24.23 7.45
N ILE A 9 -15.08 23.09 8.15
CA ILE A 9 -14.48 21.82 7.72
C ILE A 9 -15.33 21.21 6.60
N THR A 10 -14.77 21.15 5.39
CA THR A 10 -15.38 20.43 4.26
C THR A 10 -14.88 19.00 4.20
N LYS A 11 -15.76 18.03 3.93
CA LYS A 11 -15.34 16.64 3.69
C LYS A 11 -14.42 16.58 2.47
N SER A 12 -13.32 15.83 2.60
CA SER A 12 -12.48 15.50 1.45
C SER A 12 -13.29 14.72 0.41
N LYS A 13 -13.04 15.00 -0.87
CA LYS A 13 -13.56 14.19 -1.98
C LYS A 13 -12.83 12.85 -2.12
N LYS A 14 -11.68 12.71 -1.46
CA LYS A 14 -10.87 11.49 -1.43
C LYS A 14 -11.03 10.78 -0.10
N ALA A 15 -11.05 9.45 -0.15
CA ALA A 15 -11.11 8.59 1.03
C ALA A 15 -9.81 7.78 1.15
N LYS A 16 -9.41 7.52 2.39
CA LYS A 16 -8.30 6.63 2.76
C LYS A 16 -8.91 5.46 3.52
N ILE A 17 -8.79 4.26 2.98
CA ILE A 17 -9.56 3.10 3.43
C ILE A 17 -8.61 1.94 3.72
N ILE A 18 -8.79 1.32 4.89
CA ILE A 18 -8.17 0.03 5.23
C ILE A 18 -9.23 -1.04 5.07
N ILE A 19 -8.94 -2.05 4.25
CA ILE A 19 -9.79 -3.23 4.06
C ILE A 19 -9.16 -4.39 4.83
N TYR A 20 -9.88 -4.93 5.81
CA TYR A 20 -9.42 -6.04 6.64
C TYR A 20 -10.46 -7.17 6.69
N SER A 21 -10.02 -8.39 6.41
CA SER A 21 -10.83 -9.61 6.52
C SER A 21 -9.94 -10.85 6.49
N LYS A 22 -10.52 -12.02 6.82
CA LYS A 22 -9.82 -13.31 6.73
C LYS A 22 -9.35 -13.59 5.28
N PRO A 23 -8.29 -14.40 5.08
CA PRO A 23 -7.90 -14.88 3.75
C PRO A 23 -9.09 -15.51 3.01
N GLY A 24 -9.17 -15.31 1.68
CA GLY A 24 -10.25 -15.86 0.84
C GLY A 24 -11.56 -15.07 0.82
N ASN A 25 -11.74 -14.04 1.66
CA ASN A 25 -12.98 -13.24 1.70
C ASN A 25 -13.01 -12.07 0.69
N GLY A 26 -12.33 -12.21 -0.46
CA GLY A 26 -12.45 -11.26 -1.57
C GLY A 26 -11.80 -9.89 -1.40
N LYS A 27 -10.80 -9.72 -0.52
CA LYS A 27 -10.09 -8.42 -0.34
C LYS A 27 -9.52 -7.88 -1.65
N THR A 28 -8.75 -8.72 -2.34
CA THR A 28 -8.15 -8.40 -3.63
C THR A 28 -9.22 -8.12 -4.68
N THR A 29 -10.30 -8.92 -4.70
CA THR A 29 -11.44 -8.72 -5.62
C THR A 29 -12.08 -7.34 -5.50
N VAL A 30 -12.05 -6.71 -4.31
CA VAL A 30 -12.57 -5.33 -4.15
C VAL A 30 -11.91 -4.36 -5.12
N ALA A 31 -10.61 -4.51 -5.42
CA ALA A 31 -9.90 -3.60 -6.31
C ALA A 31 -10.52 -3.52 -7.72
N GLY A 32 -11.03 -4.64 -8.24
CA GLY A 32 -11.72 -4.70 -9.52
C GLY A 32 -13.16 -4.16 -9.48
N LEU A 33 -13.79 -4.19 -8.30
CA LEU A 33 -15.17 -3.72 -8.10
C LEU A 33 -15.26 -2.21 -7.81
N LEU A 34 -14.12 -1.54 -7.55
CA LEU A 34 -14.10 -0.10 -7.35
C LEU A 34 -14.47 0.63 -8.66
N PRO A 35 -15.36 1.64 -8.62
CA PRO A 35 -15.64 2.46 -9.78
C PRO A 35 -14.39 3.18 -10.28
N GLY A 36 -14.27 3.33 -11.61
CA GLY A 36 -13.13 4.01 -12.24
C GLY A 36 -11.92 3.11 -12.43
N LYS A 37 -10.80 3.70 -12.81
CA LYS A 37 -9.54 2.98 -13.06
C LYS A 37 -8.75 2.81 -11.79
N THR A 38 -8.31 1.58 -11.50
CA THR A 38 -7.57 1.21 -10.29
C THR A 38 -6.14 0.80 -10.64
N LEU A 39 -5.16 1.37 -9.94
CA LEU A 39 -3.79 0.88 -9.93
C LEU A 39 -3.54 0.06 -8.66
N VAL A 40 -3.23 -1.22 -8.83
CA VAL A 40 -2.97 -2.17 -7.73
C VAL A 40 -1.46 -2.41 -7.60
N LEU A 41 -0.94 -2.38 -6.37
CA LEU A 41 0.35 -2.97 -6.03
C LEU A 41 0.12 -4.38 -5.47
N ASP A 42 0.48 -5.40 -6.25
CA ASP A 42 0.50 -6.80 -5.84
C ASP A 42 1.81 -7.13 -5.13
N ILE A 43 1.70 -7.44 -3.84
CA ILE A 43 2.82 -7.70 -2.93
C ILE A 43 2.95 -9.19 -2.63
N ASP A 44 1.85 -9.93 -2.61
CA ASP A 44 1.84 -11.35 -2.21
C ASP A 44 1.56 -12.33 -3.36
N GLY A 45 1.44 -11.83 -4.59
CA GLY A 45 1.28 -12.63 -5.81
C GLY A 45 -0.14 -13.11 -6.06
N THR A 46 -1.13 -12.57 -5.34
CA THR A 46 -2.53 -13.04 -5.39
C THR A 46 -3.38 -12.32 -6.43
N SER A 47 -2.79 -11.48 -7.28
CA SER A 47 -3.51 -10.68 -8.30
C SER A 47 -4.23 -11.50 -9.39
N GLN A 48 -4.05 -12.82 -9.43
CA GLN A 48 -4.74 -13.71 -10.38
C GLN A 48 -6.26 -13.60 -10.28
N VAL A 49 -6.80 -13.30 -9.09
CA VAL A 49 -8.25 -13.11 -8.89
C VAL A 49 -8.81 -11.85 -9.57
N LEU A 50 -7.93 -11.00 -10.12
CA LEU A 50 -8.27 -9.81 -10.89
C LEU A 50 -8.36 -10.09 -12.40
N GLU A 51 -8.22 -11.35 -12.83
CA GLU A 51 -8.43 -11.75 -14.22
C GLU A 51 -9.80 -11.27 -14.73
N GLY A 52 -9.80 -10.64 -15.92
CA GLY A 52 -11.01 -10.11 -16.57
C GLY A 52 -11.47 -8.72 -16.13
N TYR A 53 -10.85 -8.11 -15.10
CA TYR A 53 -11.14 -6.73 -14.71
C TYR A 53 -10.36 -5.73 -15.56
N GLU A 54 -10.96 -5.25 -16.65
CA GLU A 54 -10.34 -4.28 -17.59
C GLU A 54 -9.99 -2.92 -16.96
N ASN A 55 -10.61 -2.58 -15.83
CA ASN A 55 -10.38 -1.33 -15.11
C ASN A 55 -9.15 -1.37 -14.18
N VAL A 56 -8.43 -2.49 -14.11
CA VAL A 56 -7.33 -2.69 -13.17
C VAL A 56 -5.99 -2.83 -13.89
N ASP A 57 -5.05 -1.94 -13.56
CA ASP A 57 -3.63 -2.13 -13.86
C ASP A 57 -2.91 -2.68 -12.62
N VAL A 58 -2.05 -3.68 -12.80
CA VAL A 58 -1.31 -4.32 -11.69
C VAL A 58 0.19 -4.05 -11.82
N ALA A 59 0.77 -3.43 -10.79
CA ALA A 59 2.21 -3.39 -10.55
C ALA A 59 2.59 -4.47 -9.53
N LYS A 60 3.77 -5.07 -9.68
CA LYS A 60 4.28 -6.08 -8.75
C LYS A 60 5.38 -5.50 -7.89
N ILE A 61 5.41 -5.88 -6.61
CA ILE A 61 6.53 -5.56 -5.72
C ILE A 61 7.81 -6.25 -6.20
N ASP A 62 8.96 -5.59 -6.06
CA ASP A 62 10.25 -6.24 -6.01
C ASP A 62 10.48 -6.74 -4.57
N GLY A 63 10.39 -8.04 -4.37
CA GLY A 63 10.56 -8.69 -3.08
C GLY A 63 11.97 -8.59 -2.52
N GLU A 64 12.99 -8.38 -3.37
CA GLU A 64 14.38 -8.22 -2.96
C GLU A 64 14.64 -6.82 -2.38
N ASN A 65 13.93 -5.80 -2.89
CA ASN A 65 14.05 -4.42 -2.45
C ASN A 65 12.67 -3.81 -2.14
N PRO A 66 11.96 -4.35 -1.13
CA PRO A 66 10.54 -4.03 -0.91
C PRO A 66 10.30 -2.56 -0.56
N HIS A 67 11.22 -1.93 0.18
CA HIS A 67 11.09 -0.52 0.53
C HIS A 67 11.22 0.40 -0.69
N ASP A 68 12.25 0.19 -1.52
CA ASP A 68 12.45 1.00 -2.71
C ASP A 68 11.32 0.77 -3.71
N SER A 69 10.86 -0.48 -3.84
CA SER A 69 9.76 -0.84 -4.74
C SER A 69 8.44 -0.16 -4.38
N ILE A 70 8.07 -0.11 -3.09
CA ILE A 70 6.83 0.61 -2.70
C ILE A 70 6.95 2.12 -2.91
N LEU A 71 8.15 2.70 -2.79
CA LEU A 71 8.39 4.12 -3.08
C LEU A 71 8.35 4.40 -4.59
N GLN A 72 8.86 3.47 -5.41
CA GLN A 72 8.72 3.52 -6.87
C GLN A 72 7.25 3.43 -7.28
N PHE A 73 6.47 2.54 -6.64
CA PHE A 73 5.02 2.47 -6.85
C PHE A 73 4.32 3.78 -6.50
N TYR A 74 4.66 4.41 -5.37
CA TYR A 74 4.18 5.75 -5.03
C TYR A 74 4.53 6.78 -6.12
N ALA A 75 5.77 6.78 -6.61
CA ALA A 75 6.19 7.71 -7.66
C ALA A 75 5.42 7.49 -8.98
N LEU A 76 5.19 6.23 -9.36
CA LEU A 76 4.38 5.85 -10.52
C LEU A 76 2.94 6.32 -10.37
N ALA A 77 2.33 6.09 -9.20
CA ALA A 77 0.98 6.56 -8.88
C ALA A 77 0.89 8.08 -8.96
N LYS A 78 1.87 8.80 -8.41
CA LYS A 78 1.93 10.27 -8.42
C LYS A 78 2.03 10.84 -9.82
N VAL A 79 2.92 10.31 -10.66
CA VAL A 79 3.10 10.77 -12.05
C VAL A 79 1.87 10.47 -12.91
N ASN A 80 1.11 9.43 -12.56
CA ASN A 80 -0.08 9.01 -13.29
C ASN A 80 -1.39 9.30 -12.53
N ILE A 81 -1.39 10.25 -11.58
CA ILE A 81 -2.54 10.48 -10.69
C ILE A 81 -3.82 10.86 -11.45
N ALA A 82 -3.68 11.50 -12.62
CA ALA A 82 -4.80 11.85 -13.49
C ALA A 82 -5.42 10.66 -14.25
N LYS A 83 -4.76 9.49 -14.26
CA LYS A 83 -5.21 8.29 -14.97
C LYS A 83 -5.93 7.27 -14.08
N TYR A 84 -5.80 7.41 -12.76
CA TYR A 84 -6.29 6.43 -11.79
C TYR A 84 -7.19 7.11 -10.77
N ASP A 85 -8.40 6.59 -10.64
CA ASP A 85 -9.35 7.00 -9.61
C ASP A 85 -8.99 6.37 -8.25
N ASN A 86 -8.39 5.16 -8.29
CA ASN A 86 -8.07 4.39 -7.10
C ASN A 86 -6.60 3.92 -7.10
N ILE A 87 -5.95 4.03 -5.95
CA ILE A 87 -4.65 3.42 -5.66
C ILE A 87 -4.86 2.37 -4.57
N PHE A 88 -4.47 1.12 -4.86
CA PHE A 88 -4.75 -0.03 -4.00
C PHE A 88 -3.45 -0.78 -3.67
N VAL A 89 -3.17 -1.00 -2.38
CA VAL A 89 -1.95 -1.70 -1.93
C VAL A 89 -2.35 -3.06 -1.35
N ASP A 90 -1.98 -4.16 -2.02
CA ASP A 90 -2.42 -5.52 -1.67
C ASP A 90 -1.24 -6.49 -1.44
N ASN A 91 -0.90 -6.91 -0.22
CA ASN A 91 -1.39 -6.40 1.05
C ASN A 91 -0.27 -5.90 1.96
N LEU A 92 -0.66 -4.97 2.84
CA LEU A 92 0.26 -4.34 3.79
C LEU A 92 0.91 -5.35 4.75
N THR A 93 0.21 -6.43 5.11
CA THR A 93 0.75 -7.48 6.00
C THR A 93 1.93 -8.22 5.35
N HIS A 94 1.86 -8.50 4.06
CA HIS A 94 2.95 -9.14 3.33
C HIS A 94 4.12 -8.18 3.13
N TYR A 95 3.84 -6.90 2.86
CA TYR A 95 4.89 -5.85 2.84
C TYR A 95 5.66 -5.75 4.16
N GLN A 96 4.97 -5.78 5.31
CA GLN A 96 5.62 -5.79 6.64
C GLN A 96 6.61 -6.94 6.77
N LYS A 97 6.22 -8.13 6.33
CA LYS A 97 7.08 -9.33 6.36
C LYS A 97 8.30 -9.15 5.47
N LEU A 98 8.12 -8.72 4.21
CA LEU A 98 9.21 -8.47 3.28
C LEU A 98 10.19 -7.43 3.85
N TRP A 99 9.68 -6.33 4.41
CA TRP A 99 10.52 -5.30 5.00
C TRP A 99 11.33 -5.83 6.20
N LEU A 100 10.71 -6.63 7.08
CA LEU A 100 11.42 -7.25 8.20
C LEU A 100 12.48 -8.24 7.72
N LEU A 101 12.14 -9.12 6.77
CA LEU A 101 13.09 -10.07 6.19
C LEU A 101 14.31 -9.34 5.59
N LYS A 102 14.09 -8.22 4.89
CA LYS A 102 15.16 -7.38 4.35
C LYS A 102 16.07 -6.81 5.45
N LYS A 103 15.55 -6.52 6.65
CA LYS A 103 16.37 -6.13 7.81
C LYS A 103 17.19 -7.30 8.35
N GLY A 104 16.59 -8.50 8.35
CA GLY A 104 17.22 -9.73 8.79
C GLY A 104 18.39 -10.21 7.91
N GLU A 105 18.40 -9.90 6.62
CA GLU A 105 19.46 -10.35 5.67
C GLU A 105 20.88 -10.03 6.12
N ASN A 106 21.07 -8.89 6.81
CA ASN A 106 22.40 -8.42 7.23
C ASN A 106 22.74 -8.79 8.69
N THR A 107 21.85 -9.52 9.38
CA THR A 107 22.08 -9.93 10.77
C THR A 107 22.81 -11.27 10.82
N LYS A 108 23.43 -11.58 11.96
CA LYS A 108 24.14 -12.85 12.15
C LYS A 108 23.24 -14.08 12.01
N SER A 109 21.96 -13.96 12.38
CA SER A 109 20.99 -15.04 12.32
C SER A 109 20.24 -15.14 10.98
N GLY A 110 20.40 -14.15 10.08
CA GLY A 110 19.55 -14.02 8.90
C GLY A 110 18.09 -13.70 9.23
N MET A 111 17.82 -13.26 10.46
CA MET A 111 16.48 -12.98 10.98
C MET A 111 16.39 -11.54 11.50
N PRO A 112 15.20 -10.91 11.48
CA PRO A 112 15.01 -9.58 12.05
C PRO A 112 15.31 -9.60 13.56
N GLU A 113 15.96 -8.55 14.05
CA GLU A 113 16.26 -8.37 15.48
C GLU A 113 15.11 -7.64 16.19
N LEU A 114 15.07 -7.71 17.53
CA LEU A 114 14.00 -7.06 18.33
C LEU A 114 13.84 -5.56 18.01
N LYS A 115 14.96 -4.88 17.73
CA LYS A 115 14.97 -3.47 17.34
C LYS A 115 14.22 -3.22 16.01
N ASP A 116 14.26 -4.17 15.07
CA ASP A 116 13.63 -4.01 13.75
C ASP A 116 12.11 -4.04 13.88
N TYR A 117 11.57 -4.89 14.77
CA TYR A 117 10.16 -4.87 15.12
C TYR A 117 9.73 -3.55 15.77
N ALA A 118 10.56 -2.98 16.63
CA ALA A 118 10.29 -1.65 17.21
C ALA A 118 10.33 -0.52 16.18
N LEU A 119 11.10 -0.68 15.10
CA LEU A 119 11.16 0.27 13.99
C LEU A 119 10.01 0.11 12.99
N LEU A 120 9.34 -1.05 12.96
CA LEU A 120 8.29 -1.36 12.00
C LEU A 120 7.12 -0.36 12.09
N ASP A 121 6.69 0.00 13.30
CA ASP A 121 5.58 0.93 13.49
C ASP A 121 5.88 2.31 12.90
N ASN A 122 7.07 2.84 13.18
CA ASN A 122 7.54 4.11 12.62
C ASN A 122 7.67 4.05 11.10
N HIS A 123 8.12 2.90 10.58
CA HIS A 123 8.23 2.68 9.14
C HIS A 123 6.85 2.66 8.46
N LEU A 124 5.89 1.93 9.02
CA LEU A 124 4.52 1.88 8.49
C LEU A 124 3.84 3.22 8.53
N LEU A 125 4.01 3.99 9.61
CA LEU A 125 3.49 5.35 9.71
C LEU A 125 4.01 6.23 8.57
N LYS A 126 5.33 6.20 8.31
CA LYS A 126 5.94 6.95 7.21
C LYS A 126 5.42 6.52 5.84
N VAL A 127 5.21 5.23 5.62
CA VAL A 127 4.61 4.72 4.37
C VAL A 127 3.20 5.28 4.21
N VAL A 128 2.36 5.17 5.24
CA VAL A 128 0.98 5.70 5.22
C VAL A 128 0.97 7.21 4.98
N GLU A 129 1.83 7.98 5.68
CA GLU A 129 1.99 9.43 5.47
C GLU A 129 2.43 9.77 4.04
N THR A 130 3.31 8.95 3.45
CA THR A 130 3.75 9.12 2.06
C THR A 130 2.57 8.97 1.10
N PHE A 131 1.78 7.89 1.19
CA PHE A 131 0.59 7.72 0.35
C PHE A 131 -0.51 8.75 0.65
N ASN A 132 -0.56 9.24 1.89
CA ASN A 132 -1.49 10.28 2.28
C ASN A 132 -1.25 11.63 1.58
N SER A 133 -0.07 11.84 1.00
CA SER A 133 0.30 13.01 0.20
C SER A 133 -0.06 12.90 -1.29
N LEU A 134 -0.71 11.81 -1.72
CA LEU A 134 -1.25 11.67 -3.08
C LEU A 134 -2.51 12.55 -3.24
N ASP A 135 -2.29 13.81 -3.54
CA ASP A 135 -3.32 14.79 -3.94
C ASP A 135 -3.60 14.80 -5.45
#